data_AF-A0A7Y1TNT6-F1
#
_entry.id   AF-A0A7Y1TNT6-F1
#
_cell.length_a   1.000
_cell.length_b   1.000
_cell.length_c   1.000
_cell.angle_alpha   90.00
_cell.angle_beta   90.00
_cell.angle_gamma   90.00
#
_symmetry.space_group_name_H-M   'P 1'
#
loop_
_entity.id
_entity.type
_entity.pdbx_description
1 polymer ?
#
loop_
_entity_poly.entity_id
_entity_poly.type
_entity_poly.pdbx_seq_one_letter_code
_entity_poly.pdbx_strand_id
1 'polypeptide(L)'
;DFEKNISLAIIDETWKDHLRQMDELKQSVQNATYEQKDPLLIYKFEAFELFKKMMDKVNKEVLSFLFKGELPNQNVNQVSQAREQRREKVQVSKADFRSPTEGTSANQSQEQQITETIVRSERKIGRNERVTIKNVISGESKEVKYKQAIPLIDRGEWVLVE
;
A
#
# COMPACT_ATOMS: atom_id res chain seq x y z
N ASP A 1 -4.10 6.35 -27.88
CA ASP A 1 -2.77 6.19 -27.24
C ASP A 1 -2.78 5.36 -25.96
N PHE A 2 -3.67 5.60 -25.00
CA PHE A 2 -3.72 4.85 -23.74
C PHE A 2 -3.83 3.33 -23.93
N GLU A 3 -4.78 2.88 -24.76
CA GLU A 3 -5.00 1.45 -25.07
C GLU A 3 -3.79 0.80 -25.73
N LYS A 4 -3.09 1.54 -26.60
CA LYS A 4 -1.86 1.05 -27.25
C LYS A 4 -0.73 0.90 -26.23
N ASN A 5 -0.54 1.91 -25.37
CA ASN A 5 0.50 1.90 -24.35
C ASN A 5 0.29 0.77 -23.34
N ILE A 6 -0.94 0.54 -22.89
CA ILE A 6 -1.21 -0.55 -21.95
C ILE A 6 -1.05 -1.92 -22.62
N SER A 7 -1.52 -2.08 -23.87
CA SER A 7 -1.36 -3.35 -24.59
C SER A 7 0.12 -3.70 -24.78
N LEU A 8 0.95 -2.70 -25.15
CA LEU A 8 2.39 -2.88 -25.26
C LEU A 8 3.04 -3.23 -23.91
N ALA A 9 2.60 -2.60 -22.81
CA ALA A 9 3.12 -2.90 -21.48
C ALA A 9 2.78 -4.34 -21.04
N ILE A 10 1.55 -4.81 -21.32
CA ILE A 10 1.12 -6.18 -21.04
C ILE A 10 1.93 -7.19 -21.87
N ILE A 11 2.14 -6.90 -23.16
CA ILE A 11 2.95 -7.75 -24.04
C ILE A 11 4.38 -7.86 -23.52
N ASP A 12 5.02 -6.73 -23.19
CA ASP A 12 6.40 -6.71 -22.69
C ASP A 12 6.54 -7.53 -21.39
N GLU A 13 5.61 -7.35 -20.44
CA GLU A 13 5.65 -8.08 -19.17
C GLU A 13 5.48 -9.59 -19.38
N THR A 14 4.49 -9.98 -20.19
CA THR A 14 4.22 -11.40 -20.45
C THR A 14 5.35 -12.04 -21.26
N TRP A 15 6.00 -11.27 -22.14
CA TRP A 15 7.15 -11.74 -22.91
C TRP A 15 8.39 -11.97 -22.03
N LYS A 16 8.69 -11.07 -21.09
CA LYS A 16 9.79 -11.27 -20.12
C LYS A 16 9.56 -12.51 -19.26
N ASP A 17 8.33 -12.71 -18.79
CA ASP A 17 7.96 -13.92 -18.06
C ASP A 17 8.11 -15.19 -18.91
N HIS A 18 7.77 -15.13 -20.18
CA HIS A 18 7.94 -16.24 -21.12
C HIS A 18 9.41 -16.57 -21.37
N LEU A 19 10.28 -15.56 -21.52
CA LEU A 19 11.72 -15.77 -21.65
C LEU A 19 12.31 -16.46 -20.41
N ARG A 20 11.88 -16.06 -19.19
CA ARG A 20 12.29 -16.76 -17.96
C ARG A 20 11.86 -18.23 -17.96
N GLN A 21 10.62 -18.51 -18.37
CA GLN A 21 10.11 -19.89 -18.48
C GLN A 21 10.88 -20.71 -19.54
N MET A 22 11.29 -20.09 -20.65
CA MET A 22 12.10 -20.75 -21.67
C MET A 22 13.50 -21.11 -21.16
N ASP A 23 14.11 -20.24 -20.35
CA ASP A 23 15.40 -20.53 -19.72
C ASP A 23 15.30 -21.69 -18.71
N GLU A 24 14.24 -21.70 -17.89
CA GLU A 24 13.94 -22.82 -16.98
C GLU A 24 13.69 -24.13 -17.75
N LEU A 25 12.91 -24.07 -18.84
CA LEU A 25 12.65 -25.22 -19.71
C LEU A 25 13.94 -25.76 -20.32
N LYS A 26 14.83 -24.89 -20.78
CA LYS A 26 16.12 -25.30 -21.36
C LYS A 26 16.96 -26.08 -20.34
N GLN A 27 17.02 -25.63 -19.09
CA GLN A 27 17.73 -26.34 -18.02
C GLN A 27 17.05 -27.67 -17.67
N SER A 28 15.72 -27.70 -17.60
CA SER A 28 14.94 -28.91 -17.32
C SER A 28 15.14 -29.99 -18.40
N VAL A 29 15.08 -29.60 -19.67
CA VAL A 29 15.28 -30.52 -20.80
C VAL A 29 16.69 -31.08 -20.84
N GLN A 30 17.70 -30.28 -20.52
CA GLN A 30 19.08 -30.77 -20.40
C GLN A 30 19.19 -31.86 -19.34
N ASN A 31 18.51 -31.70 -18.20
CA ASN A 31 18.45 -32.69 -17.14
C ASN A 31 17.58 -33.91 -17.50
N ALA A 32 16.62 -33.79 -18.41
CA ALA A 32 15.73 -34.87 -18.84
C ALA A 32 16.32 -35.77 -19.95
N THR A 33 17.50 -35.43 -20.48
CA THR A 33 18.19 -36.18 -21.55
C THR A 33 18.44 -37.66 -21.20
N TYR A 34 18.35 -38.06 -19.93
CA TYR A 34 18.55 -39.44 -19.47
C TYR A 34 17.47 -40.44 -19.97
N GLU A 35 16.33 -39.98 -20.49
CA GLU A 35 15.22 -40.84 -20.96
C GLU A 35 15.29 -41.28 -22.43
N GLN A 36 16.43 -41.08 -23.13
CA GLN A 36 16.62 -41.41 -24.57
C GLN A 36 15.68 -40.70 -25.55
N LYS A 37 14.91 -39.71 -25.11
CA LYS A 37 14.15 -38.83 -26.00
C LYS A 37 15.06 -37.73 -26.55
N ASP A 38 14.80 -37.28 -27.78
CA ASP A 38 15.54 -36.15 -28.36
C ASP A 38 15.23 -34.86 -27.57
N PRO A 39 16.21 -34.30 -26.83
CA PRO A 39 16.00 -33.10 -26.03
C PRO A 39 15.59 -31.90 -26.90
N LEU A 40 16.06 -31.83 -28.15
CA LEU A 40 15.69 -30.76 -29.07
C LEU A 40 14.20 -30.82 -29.42
N LEU A 41 13.67 -32.03 -29.58
CA LEU A 41 12.27 -32.24 -29.91
C LEU A 41 11.36 -31.86 -28.73
N ILE A 42 11.72 -32.30 -27.52
CA ILE A 42 10.98 -31.95 -26.29
C ILE A 42 10.97 -30.44 -26.10
N TYR A 43 12.14 -29.80 -26.19
CA TYR A 43 12.24 -28.35 -26.06
C TYR A 43 11.31 -27.65 -27.04
N LYS A 44 11.31 -28.03 -28.33
CA LYS A 44 10.45 -27.40 -29.35
C LYS A 44 8.96 -27.57 -29.06
N PHE A 45 8.52 -28.75 -28.65
CA PHE A 45 7.10 -29.00 -28.34
C PHE A 45 6.66 -28.22 -27.10
N GLU A 46 7.41 -28.31 -26.01
CA GLU A 46 7.05 -27.65 -24.76
C GLU A 46 7.17 -26.12 -24.86
N ALA A 47 8.21 -25.62 -25.53
CA ALA A 47 8.37 -24.20 -25.84
C ALA A 47 7.17 -23.65 -26.61
N PHE A 48 6.67 -24.41 -27.58
CA PHE A 48 5.50 -24.01 -28.36
C PHE A 48 4.21 -24.02 -27.54
N GLU A 49 4.04 -24.99 -26.63
CA GLU A 49 2.93 -24.97 -25.67
C GLU A 49 2.98 -23.73 -24.76
N LEU A 50 4.17 -23.40 -24.22
CA LEU A 50 4.35 -22.20 -23.40
C LEU A 50 4.03 -20.92 -24.18
N PHE A 51 4.42 -20.86 -25.45
CA PHE A 51 4.11 -19.73 -26.33
C PHE A 51 2.59 -19.58 -26.55
N LYS A 52 1.86 -20.68 -26.78
CA LYS A 52 0.39 -20.64 -26.87
C LYS A 52 -0.25 -20.13 -25.58
N LYS A 53 0.18 -20.66 -24.43
CA LYS A 53 -0.30 -20.24 -23.10
C LYS A 53 -0.04 -18.74 -22.87
N MET A 54 1.14 -18.26 -23.27
CA MET A 54 1.50 -16.84 -23.20
C MET A 54 0.57 -15.98 -24.07
N MET A 55 0.31 -16.40 -25.32
CA MET A 55 -0.57 -15.68 -26.24
C MET A 55 -2.00 -15.58 -25.71
N ASP A 56 -2.53 -16.67 -25.17
CA ASP A 56 -3.86 -16.70 -24.54
C ASP A 56 -3.93 -15.79 -23.31
N LYS A 57 -2.85 -15.76 -22.51
CA LYS A 57 -2.74 -14.85 -21.35
C LYS A 57 -2.76 -13.38 -21.79
N VAL A 58 -1.95 -13.01 -22.79
CA VAL A 58 -1.94 -11.64 -23.34
C VAL A 58 -3.32 -11.23 -23.82
N ASN A 59 -3.99 -12.07 -24.61
CA ASN A 59 -5.34 -11.77 -25.12
C ASN A 59 -6.34 -11.54 -23.98
N LYS A 60 -6.31 -12.41 -22.96
CA LYS A 60 -7.21 -12.32 -21.81
C LYS A 60 -6.94 -11.08 -20.96
N GLU A 61 -5.66 -10.73 -20.74
CA GLU A 61 -5.28 -9.56 -19.94
C GLU A 61 -5.60 -8.25 -20.66
N VAL A 62 -5.30 -8.15 -21.96
CA VAL A 62 -5.63 -6.97 -22.76
C VAL A 62 -7.15 -6.76 -22.77
N LEU A 63 -7.94 -7.80 -23.07
CA LEU A 63 -9.40 -7.69 -23.06
C LEU A 63 -9.92 -7.35 -21.66
N SER A 64 -9.47 -8.05 -20.62
CA SER A 64 -9.89 -7.76 -19.25
C SER A 64 -9.54 -6.33 -18.84
N PHE A 65 -8.41 -5.78 -19.29
CA PHE A 65 -8.03 -4.41 -19.01
C PHE A 65 -8.94 -3.42 -19.75
N LEU A 66 -9.23 -3.65 -21.03
CA LEU A 66 -10.14 -2.80 -21.80
C LEU A 66 -11.56 -2.79 -21.23
N PHE A 67 -12.07 -3.94 -20.75
CA PHE A 67 -13.41 -4.04 -20.16
C PHE A 67 -13.50 -3.49 -18.73
N LYS A 68 -12.43 -3.62 -17.91
CA LYS A 68 -12.42 -3.12 -16.53
C LYS A 68 -11.93 -1.67 -16.43
N GLY A 69 -11.22 -1.21 -17.44
CA GLY A 69 -10.77 0.16 -17.58
C GLY A 69 -11.91 1.09 -17.95
N GLU A 70 -12.96 1.16 -17.12
CA GLU A 70 -13.84 2.31 -17.15
C GLU A 70 -12.98 3.53 -16.82
N LEU A 71 -12.70 4.35 -17.84
CA LEU A 71 -12.09 5.65 -17.60
C LEU A 71 -13.03 6.39 -16.64
N PRO A 72 -12.52 7.01 -15.57
CA PRO A 72 -13.30 7.98 -14.82
C PRO A 72 -13.76 9.03 -15.82
N ASN A 73 -15.05 8.95 -16.18
CA ASN A 73 -15.71 10.04 -16.88
C ASN A 73 -15.33 11.30 -16.11
N GLN A 74 -14.92 12.33 -16.84
CA GLN A 74 -14.30 13.57 -16.38
C GLN A 74 -15.25 14.45 -15.53
N ASN A 75 -16.08 13.83 -14.70
CA ASN A 75 -17.04 14.38 -13.77
C ASN A 75 -16.59 14.08 -12.33
N VAL A 76 -15.34 14.41 -12.00
CA VAL A 76 -14.79 14.32 -10.63
C VAL A 76 -15.33 15.46 -9.73
N ASN A 77 -16.40 16.16 -10.15
CA ASN A 77 -17.01 17.27 -9.42
C ASN A 77 -18.20 16.86 -8.52
N GLN A 78 -18.50 15.57 -8.36
CA GLN A 78 -19.50 15.11 -7.38
C GLN A 78 -18.94 13.99 -6.50
N VAL A 79 -17.87 14.27 -5.75
CA VAL A 79 -17.65 13.53 -4.50
C VAL A 79 -18.60 14.14 -3.47
N SER A 80 -19.86 13.70 -3.52
CA SER A 80 -20.85 13.96 -2.48
C SER A 80 -20.30 13.48 -1.15
N GLN A 81 -20.28 14.42 -0.22
CA GLN A 81 -19.90 14.31 1.19
C GLN A 81 -20.18 12.90 1.74
N ALA A 82 -19.10 12.15 1.99
CA ALA A 82 -19.19 10.86 2.67
C ALA A 82 -19.72 11.10 4.10
N ARG A 83 -20.99 10.73 4.27
CA ARG A 83 -21.73 10.64 5.52
C ARG A 83 -20.85 10.01 6.61
N GLU A 84 -20.55 10.77 7.66
CA GLU A 84 -19.90 10.27 8.87
C GLU A 84 -20.72 9.10 9.42
N GLN A 85 -20.23 7.87 9.23
CA GLN A 85 -20.74 6.73 9.95
C GLN A 85 -20.31 6.85 11.40
N ARG A 86 -21.26 7.28 12.24
CA ARG A 86 -21.18 7.31 13.69
C ARG A 86 -20.72 5.95 14.20
N ARG A 87 -19.46 5.84 14.62
CA ARG A 87 -18.92 4.64 15.25
C ARG A 87 -19.59 4.46 16.62
N GLU A 88 -20.42 3.43 16.76
CA GLU A 88 -20.91 2.98 18.06
C GLU A 88 -19.74 2.43 18.89
N LYS A 89 -19.61 2.91 20.13
CA LYS A 89 -18.60 2.44 21.08
C LYS A 89 -19.00 1.05 21.57
N VAL A 90 -18.33 0.02 21.06
CA VAL A 90 -18.38 -1.34 21.62
C VAL A 90 -17.59 -1.34 22.93
N GLN A 91 -18.25 -1.64 24.05
CA GLN A 91 -17.61 -1.85 25.34
C GLN A 91 -17.13 -3.29 25.43
N VAL A 92 -15.82 -3.48 25.54
CA VAL A 92 -15.19 -4.78 25.83
C VAL A 92 -14.98 -4.90 27.33
N SER A 93 -15.85 -5.65 28.00
CA SER A 93 -15.64 -6.08 29.39
C SER A 93 -14.64 -7.23 29.40
N LYS A 94 -13.46 -6.99 29.98
CA LYS A 94 -12.41 -8.01 30.15
C LYS A 94 -12.84 -8.99 31.23
N ALA A 95 -13.13 -10.23 30.84
CA ALA A 95 -13.36 -11.33 31.78
C ALA A 95 -12.00 -11.90 32.22
N ASP A 96 -11.70 -11.76 33.51
CA ASP A 96 -10.50 -12.33 34.13
C ASP A 96 -10.64 -13.86 34.24
N PHE A 97 -9.92 -14.58 33.38
CA PHE A 97 -9.70 -16.01 33.55
C PHE A 97 -8.46 -16.23 34.43
N ARG A 98 -8.65 -16.73 35.66
CA ARG A 98 -7.58 -17.24 36.52
C ARG A 98 -7.30 -18.70 36.19
N SER A 99 -6.07 -19.02 35.79
CA SER A 99 -5.55 -20.39 35.66
C SER A 99 -4.81 -20.78 36.95
N PRO A 100 -5.11 -21.91 37.61
CA PRO A 100 -4.41 -22.33 38.82
C PRO A 100 -3.39 -23.42 38.49
N THR A 101 -2.10 -23.08 38.43
CA THR A 101 -1.02 -24.05 38.64
C THR A 101 0.20 -23.32 39.23
N GLU A 102 0.47 -23.58 40.51
CA GLU A 102 1.68 -23.15 41.23
C GLU A 102 2.79 -24.19 41.05
N GLY A 103 4.05 -23.73 40.93
CA GLY A 103 5.22 -24.60 40.87
C GLY A 103 6.56 -23.92 40.57
N THR A 104 6.96 -22.97 41.41
CA THR A 104 8.34 -22.62 41.85
C THR A 104 9.49 -22.46 40.83
N SER A 105 9.95 -21.21 40.64
CA SER A 105 11.38 -20.84 40.68
C SER A 105 11.57 -19.34 40.88
N ALA A 106 12.59 -19.01 41.68
CA ALA A 106 12.83 -17.71 42.30
C ALA A 106 13.40 -16.65 41.33
N ASN A 107 12.74 -15.50 41.35
CA ASN A 107 13.29 -14.14 41.48
C ASN A 107 14.44 -13.69 40.54
N GLN A 108 14.08 -12.99 39.46
CA GLN A 108 14.50 -11.61 39.22
C GLN A 108 13.57 -11.00 38.16
N SER A 109 12.46 -10.45 38.63
CA SER A 109 11.56 -9.63 37.80
C SER A 109 11.83 -8.18 38.16
N GLN A 110 12.59 -7.50 37.29
CA GLN A 110 12.60 -6.05 37.25
C GLN A 110 11.15 -5.57 37.15
N GLU A 111 10.73 -4.72 38.09
CA GLU A 111 9.48 -3.99 37.99
C GLU A 111 9.45 -3.27 36.64
N GLN A 112 8.65 -3.78 35.71
CA GLN A 112 8.26 -3.03 34.54
C GLN A 112 7.39 -1.88 35.04
N GLN A 113 8.03 -0.73 35.24
CA GLN A 113 7.33 0.53 35.38
C GLN A 113 6.39 0.66 34.19
N ILE A 114 5.10 0.64 34.46
CA ILE A 114 4.05 0.93 33.50
C ILE A 114 4.28 2.38 33.08
N THR A 115 4.94 2.60 31.95
CA THR A 115 5.10 3.95 31.39
C THR A 115 3.72 4.48 31.06
N GLU A 116 3.25 5.44 31.87
CA GLU A 116 2.02 6.18 31.61
C GLU A 116 2.10 6.80 30.21
N THR A 117 1.13 6.49 29.36
CA THR A 117 1.06 7.10 28.04
C THR A 117 0.66 8.55 28.22
N ILE A 118 1.54 9.50 27.88
CA ILE A 118 1.19 10.92 27.85
C ILE A 118 0.03 11.12 26.87
N VAL A 119 -1.16 11.40 27.41
CA VAL A 119 -2.31 11.84 26.63
C VAL A 119 -2.05 13.29 26.23
N ARG A 120 -1.95 13.54 24.93
CA ARG A 120 -1.71 14.88 24.39
C ARG A 120 -2.94 15.76 24.65
N SER A 121 -2.77 16.84 25.40
CA SER A 121 -3.85 17.76 25.81
C SER A 121 -4.40 18.62 24.66
N GLU A 122 -3.64 18.76 23.57
CA GLU A 122 -3.98 19.66 22.47
C GLU A 122 -4.47 18.93 21.21
N ARG A 123 -5.42 19.57 20.52
CA ARG A 123 -5.95 19.10 19.24
C ARG A 123 -4.82 19.04 18.20
N LYS A 124 -4.70 17.90 17.54
CA LYS A 124 -3.73 17.73 16.45
C LYS A 124 -4.17 18.56 15.24
N ILE A 125 -3.54 19.72 15.05
CA ILE A 125 -3.76 20.57 13.87
C ILE A 125 -3.19 19.87 12.62
N GLY A 126 -4.01 19.79 11.57
CA GLY A 126 -3.66 19.14 10.31
C GLY A 126 -2.76 20.01 9.41
N ARG A 127 -1.87 19.40 8.62
CA ARG A 127 -0.92 20.12 7.72
C ARG A 127 -1.56 21.15 6.78
N ASN A 128 -2.81 20.90 6.35
CA ASN A 128 -3.55 21.79 5.44
C ASN A 128 -4.71 22.53 6.12
N GLU A 129 -4.88 22.36 7.43
CA GLU A 129 -5.90 23.06 8.21
C GLU A 129 -5.61 24.56 8.23
N ARG A 130 -6.63 25.41 8.23
CA ARG A 130 -6.46 26.86 8.31
C ARG A 130 -6.31 27.25 9.77
N VAL A 131 -5.28 28.03 10.06
CA VAL A 131 -4.99 28.54 11.39
C VAL A 131 -4.86 30.05 11.34
N THR A 132 -5.30 30.71 12.40
CA THR A 132 -5.09 32.13 12.60
C THR A 132 -3.78 32.33 13.34
N ILE A 133 -2.84 33.05 12.73
CA ILE A 133 -1.58 33.43 13.36
C ILE A 133 -1.57 34.91 13.65
N LYS A 134 -1.04 35.29 14.82
CA LYS A 134 -0.86 36.69 15.23
C LYS A 134 0.63 36.99 15.39
N ASN A 135 1.08 38.08 14.78
CA ASN A 135 2.46 38.53 14.93
C ASN A 135 2.67 39.15 16.32
N VAL A 136 3.73 38.74 17.01
CA VAL A 136 4.00 39.19 18.40
C VAL A 136 4.48 40.64 18.49
N ILE A 137 4.99 41.22 17.41
CA ILE A 137 5.54 42.58 17.36
C ILE A 137 4.53 43.56 16.74
N SER A 138 3.90 43.19 15.62
CA SER A 138 2.99 44.09 14.89
C SER A 138 1.52 43.94 15.30
N GLY A 139 1.16 42.86 16.00
CA GLY A 139 -0.24 42.55 16.34
C GLY A 139 -1.11 42.19 15.14
N GLU A 140 -0.54 42.08 13.93
CA GLU A 140 -1.25 41.71 12.70
C GLU A 140 -1.71 40.25 12.76
N SER A 141 -2.97 39.99 12.37
CA SER A 141 -3.55 38.64 12.29
C SER A 141 -3.69 38.19 10.84
N LYS A 142 -3.26 36.95 10.54
CA LYS A 142 -3.38 36.33 9.21
C LYS A 142 -3.98 34.93 9.30
N GLU A 143 -4.91 34.61 8.41
CA GLU A 143 -5.46 33.26 8.25
C GLU A 143 -4.73 32.54 7.11
N VAL A 144 -3.95 31.50 7.44
CA VAL A 144 -3.15 30.75 6.46
C VAL A 144 -3.23 29.25 6.74
N LYS A 145 -2.88 28.41 5.75
CA LYS A 145 -2.78 26.96 5.97
C LYS A 145 -1.63 26.66 6.96
N TYR A 146 -1.79 25.68 7.84
CA TYR A 146 -0.80 25.32 8.86
C TYR A 146 0.60 25.09 8.27
N LYS A 147 0.71 24.42 7.11
CA LYS A 147 1.99 24.26 6.40
C LYS A 147 2.72 25.57 6.06
N GLN A 148 1.98 26.66 5.86
CA GLN A 148 2.53 27.99 5.59
C GLN A 148 2.82 28.74 6.89
N ALA A 149 2.11 28.42 7.97
CA ALA A 149 2.34 28.97 9.30
C ALA A 149 3.59 28.37 9.98
N ILE A 150 3.91 27.09 9.75
CA ILE A 150 5.09 26.41 10.35
C ILE A 150 6.37 27.25 10.26
N PRO A 151 6.82 27.72 9.08
CA PRO A 151 8.05 28.51 9.00
C PRO A 151 7.95 29.89 9.65
N LEU A 152 6.73 30.41 9.89
CA LEU A 152 6.51 31.71 10.57
C LEU A 152 6.49 31.55 12.10
N ILE A 153 5.98 30.43 12.58
CA ILE A 153 5.96 30.04 14.00
C ILE A 153 7.36 29.61 14.46
N ASP A 154 8.07 28.84 13.64
CA ASP A 154 9.43 28.36 13.92
C ASP A 154 10.44 29.52 14.03
N ARG A 155 10.20 30.63 13.30
CA ARG A 155 10.96 31.88 13.43
C ARG A 155 10.65 32.67 14.70
N GLY A 156 9.60 32.31 15.45
CA GLY A 156 9.20 32.98 16.69
C GLY A 156 8.50 34.34 16.49
N GLU A 157 8.28 34.77 15.25
CA GLU A 157 7.61 36.04 14.93
C GLU A 157 6.08 35.95 15.04
N TRP A 158 5.53 34.74 14.95
CA TRP A 158 4.08 34.50 14.88
C TRP A 158 3.65 33.43 15.89
N VAL A 159 2.56 33.69 16.60
CA VAL A 159 1.96 32.75 17.55
C VAL A 159 0.59 32.30 17.02
N LEU A 160 0.29 31.01 17.19
CA LEU A 160 -1.02 30.43 16.89
C LEU A 160 -2.06 30.99 17.85
N VAL A 161 -3.13 31.54 17.32
CA VAL A 161 -4.32 31.92 18.07
C VAL A 161 -5.42 30.99 17.61
N GLU A 162 -5.84 30.06 18.49
CA GLU A 162 -6.97 29.15 18.25
C GLU A 162 -8.31 29.90 18.34
#